data_AF-A0A3D5A8U8-F1
#
_entry.id   AF-A0A3D5A8U8-F1
#
_cell.length_a   1.000
_cell.length_b   1.000
_cell.length_c   1.000
_cell.angle_alpha   90.00
_cell.angle_beta   90.00
_cell.angle_gamma   90.00
#
_symmetry.space_group_name_H-M   'P 1'
#
loop_
_entity.id
_entity.type
_entity.pdbx_description
1 polymer ?
#
loop_
_entity_poly.entity_id
_entity_poly.type
_entity_poly.pdbx_seq_one_letter_code
_entity_poly.pdbx_strand_id
1 'polypeptide(L)'
;MLKATKRIIIISELLNKYGFRALVDGIDLTQYDRNPIMLWMHKRAFGDKKTLFLPLGNVIELKVEVIEGVGKCLTGLPVFDDTDDFAVSIFNKLENGTLRMASAGLIPVEWSDAEELIVQGQRSETLVRSILEEVSIVDIGADNNALTIALYDENHNRIELSSSNTDTVIPLIQSNSNIIMSKIELTAAKAASLLGGKEIETADQFETEILGMVQLAASQKTQIEALTREKSEMQTKMENQEKIQLHAKIETLVQGAVDSRKITADEKPLYVALAAKDYESVEKIFGSKSGASTVQSQLEDAKSKDKNIELYSKSYDQLFESGDLEKVKLSAPDEYARIFKDKFNVEPKK
;
A
#
# COMPACT_ATOMS: atom_id res chain seq x y z
N MET A 1 42.05 23.67 8.13
CA MET A 1 40.71 23.70 7.52
C MET A 1 39.79 22.71 8.22
N LEU A 2 38.60 23.15 8.64
CA LEU A 2 37.56 22.30 9.23
C LEU A 2 36.64 21.76 8.13
N LYS A 3 36.51 20.43 8.03
CA LYS A 3 35.57 19.81 7.09
C LYS A 3 34.22 19.57 7.77
N ALA A 4 33.14 19.95 7.11
CA ALA A 4 31.79 19.64 7.58
C ALA A 4 31.52 18.13 7.57
N THR A 5 30.67 17.66 8.47
CA THR A 5 30.28 16.23 8.55
C THR A 5 29.28 15.87 7.45
N LYS A 6 28.52 16.86 6.96
CA LYS A 6 27.46 16.66 5.96
C LYS A 6 27.73 17.45 4.70
N ARG A 7 27.33 16.86 3.58
CA ARG A 7 27.26 17.56 2.29
C ARG A 7 26.06 18.51 2.30
N ILE A 8 26.23 19.66 1.69
CA ILE A 8 25.15 20.61 1.45
C ILE A 8 24.60 20.41 0.04
N ILE A 9 23.29 20.59 -0.10
CA ILE A 9 22.68 20.75 -1.42
C ILE A 9 22.92 22.20 -1.81
N ILE A 10 23.51 22.43 -2.98
CA ILE A 10 23.88 23.76 -3.48
C ILE A 10 22.76 24.33 -4.32
N ILE A 11 22.17 23.48 -5.18
CA ILE A 11 21.03 23.81 -6.04
C ILE A 11 20.28 22.54 -6.42
N SER A 12 18.95 22.65 -6.57
CA SER A 12 18.07 21.59 -7.09
C SER A 12 17.32 22.09 -8.31
N GLU A 13 16.79 21.18 -9.13
CA GLU A 13 15.98 21.54 -10.29
C GLU A 13 14.52 21.91 -9.96
N LEU A 14 14.20 22.09 -8.66
CA LEU A 14 12.87 22.50 -8.25
C LEU A 14 12.61 23.98 -8.56
N LEU A 15 11.33 24.30 -8.63
CA LEU A 15 10.86 25.66 -8.78
C LEU A 15 11.20 26.48 -7.54
N ASN A 16 11.97 27.55 -7.73
CA ASN A 16 12.33 28.46 -6.65
C ASN A 16 11.22 29.50 -6.40
N LYS A 17 11.28 30.21 -5.26
CA LYS A 17 10.33 31.27 -4.89
C LYS A 17 10.31 32.47 -5.84
N TYR A 18 11.33 32.60 -6.68
CA TYR A 18 11.43 33.65 -7.71
C TYR A 18 10.75 33.23 -9.02
N GLY A 19 10.15 32.03 -9.09
CA GLY A 19 9.30 31.62 -10.20
C GLY A 19 10.03 30.99 -11.39
N PHE A 20 11.30 30.60 -11.24
CA PHE A 20 12.07 29.85 -12.23
C PHE A 20 12.73 28.59 -11.63
N ARG A 21 13.26 27.72 -12.48
CA ARG A 21 14.17 26.62 -12.10
C ARG A 21 15.45 26.70 -12.93
N ALA A 22 16.52 26.09 -12.45
CA ALA A 22 17.76 25.93 -13.21
C ALA A 22 18.08 24.44 -13.40
N LEU A 23 18.57 24.08 -14.58
CA LEU A 23 18.99 22.71 -14.87
C LEU A 23 20.40 22.47 -14.33
N VAL A 24 20.55 21.42 -13.54
CA VAL A 24 21.82 21.09 -12.88
C VAL A 24 22.87 20.64 -13.89
N ASP A 25 22.46 19.92 -14.94
CA ASP A 25 23.35 19.50 -16.02
C ASP A 25 23.90 20.67 -16.85
N GLY A 26 23.20 21.81 -16.81
CA GLY A 26 23.55 23.01 -17.54
C GLY A 26 24.59 23.89 -16.85
N ILE A 27 24.99 23.54 -15.62
CA ILE A 27 25.91 24.34 -14.81
C ILE A 27 27.35 24.01 -15.20
N ASP A 28 28.06 24.99 -15.75
CA ASP A 28 29.49 24.92 -15.99
C ASP A 28 30.27 25.11 -14.69
N LEU A 29 30.99 24.07 -14.28
CA LEU A 29 31.81 24.02 -13.07
C LEU A 29 33.29 24.31 -13.35
N THR A 30 33.69 24.47 -14.62
CA THR A 30 35.10 24.55 -15.05
C THR A 30 35.87 25.65 -14.33
N GLN A 31 35.25 26.81 -14.15
CA GLN A 31 35.87 27.94 -13.46
C GLN A 31 35.89 27.72 -11.94
N TYR A 32 34.80 27.22 -11.38
CA TYR A 32 34.69 26.96 -9.95
C TYR A 32 35.70 25.90 -9.47
N ASP A 33 35.90 24.82 -10.23
CA ASP A 33 36.86 23.77 -9.88
C ASP A 33 38.31 24.26 -9.79
N ARG A 34 38.64 25.35 -10.50
CA ARG A 34 39.97 25.98 -10.45
C ARG A 34 40.14 26.90 -9.23
N ASN A 35 39.05 27.50 -8.77
CA ASN A 35 39.03 28.44 -7.65
C ASN A 35 37.74 28.29 -6.84
N PRO A 36 37.59 27.19 -6.08
CA PRO A 36 36.39 26.96 -5.30
C PRO A 36 36.32 28.00 -4.19
N ILE A 37 35.16 28.61 -3.99
CA ILE A 37 34.97 29.63 -2.96
C ILE A 37 33.65 29.45 -2.25
N MET A 38 33.68 29.60 -0.94
CA MET A 38 32.52 29.57 -0.07
C MET A 38 32.32 30.93 0.59
N LEU A 39 31.17 31.57 0.36
CA LEU A 39 30.83 32.88 0.90
C LEU A 39 29.76 32.80 2.00
N TRP A 40 29.58 33.92 2.70
CA TRP A 40 28.44 34.14 3.59
C TRP A 40 27.46 35.09 2.92
N MET A 41 26.20 34.68 2.75
CA MET A 41 25.13 35.55 2.19
C MET A 41 25.50 36.23 0.86
N HIS A 42 26.25 35.56 -0.01
CA HIS A 42 26.72 36.12 -1.29
C HIS A 42 27.62 37.35 -1.14
N LYS A 43 28.25 37.56 0.02
CA LYS A 43 29.19 38.65 0.27
C LYS A 43 30.63 38.16 0.13
N ARG A 44 31.38 38.78 -0.77
CA ARG A 44 32.82 38.49 -0.96
C ARG A 44 33.65 38.95 0.24
N ALA A 45 33.61 40.26 0.51
CA ALA A 45 34.20 40.87 1.68
C ALA A 45 33.25 41.96 2.20
N PHE A 46 33.05 42.02 3.51
CA PHE A 46 32.14 42.98 4.13
C PHE A 46 32.58 43.32 5.56
N GLY A 47 32.11 44.46 6.09
CA GLY A 47 32.51 44.98 7.38
C GLY A 47 33.41 46.21 7.26
N ASP A 48 33.95 46.66 8.38
CA ASP A 48 34.86 47.82 8.41
C ASP A 48 36.34 47.38 8.40
N LYS A 49 37.28 48.33 8.36
CA LYS A 49 38.72 48.03 8.37
C LYS A 49 39.18 47.22 9.59
N LYS A 50 38.40 47.18 10.67
CA LYS A 50 38.72 46.48 11.93
C LYS A 50 38.00 45.13 12.06
N THR A 51 36.92 44.93 11.32
CA THR A 51 36.01 43.77 11.34
C THR A 51 35.71 43.34 9.91
N LEU A 52 36.77 43.10 9.14
CA LEU A 52 36.66 42.65 7.76
C LEU A 52 36.38 41.14 7.75
N PHE A 53 35.19 40.77 7.29
CA PHE A 53 34.81 39.38 7.05
C PHE A 53 35.20 38.98 5.63
N LEU A 54 35.86 37.83 5.53
CA LEU A 54 36.38 37.26 4.29
C LEU A 54 35.59 35.99 3.94
N PRO A 55 35.84 35.38 2.76
CA PRO A 55 35.24 34.09 2.40
C PRO A 55 35.43 33.04 3.50
N LEU A 56 34.41 32.23 3.72
CA LEU A 56 34.36 31.22 4.79
C LEU A 56 35.31 30.03 4.55
N GLY A 57 35.74 29.84 3.30
CA GLY A 57 36.55 28.71 2.86
C GLY A 57 36.16 28.26 1.45
N ASN A 58 35.96 26.96 1.26
CA ASN A 58 35.68 26.34 -0.04
C ASN A 58 34.55 25.31 0.08
N VAL A 59 33.85 25.06 -1.04
CA VAL A 59 33.01 23.86 -1.18
C VAL A 59 33.67 22.96 -2.20
N ILE A 60 34.00 21.73 -1.82
CA ILE A 60 34.76 20.79 -2.64
C ILE A 60 33.95 19.53 -2.91
N GLU A 61 34.51 18.63 -3.71
CA GLU A 61 33.89 17.34 -4.06
C GLU A 61 32.48 17.55 -4.64
N LEU A 62 32.31 18.52 -5.54
CA LEU A 62 31.02 18.78 -6.17
C LEU A 62 30.51 17.54 -6.89
N LYS A 63 29.21 17.26 -6.75
CA LYS A 63 28.60 16.05 -7.32
C LYS A 63 27.16 16.31 -7.72
N VAL A 64 26.81 15.90 -8.93
CA VAL A 64 25.42 15.81 -9.37
C VAL A 64 24.85 14.48 -8.88
N GLU A 65 23.74 14.54 -8.15
CA GLU A 65 23.05 13.35 -7.65
C GLU A 65 21.54 13.57 -7.53
N VAL A 66 20.81 12.46 -7.37
CA VAL A 66 19.35 12.46 -7.20
C VAL A 66 19.05 12.09 -5.75
N ILE A 67 18.39 12.98 -5.03
CA ILE A 67 18.00 12.79 -3.63
C ILE A 67 16.48 12.64 -3.56
N GLU A 68 16.00 11.65 -2.82
CA GLU A 68 14.57 11.42 -2.61
C GLU A 68 13.91 12.66 -1.98
N GLY A 69 12.79 13.12 -2.54
CA GLY A 69 12.10 14.34 -2.11
C GLY A 69 12.71 15.66 -2.59
N VAL A 70 13.92 15.65 -3.15
CA VAL A 70 14.58 16.83 -3.73
C VAL A 70 14.66 16.75 -5.26
N GLY A 71 14.84 15.54 -5.79
CA GLY A 71 15.09 15.31 -7.21
C GLY A 71 16.57 15.50 -7.55
N LYS A 72 16.84 15.88 -8.80
CA LYS A 72 18.21 16.10 -9.29
C LYS A 72 18.78 17.38 -8.70
N CYS A 73 19.99 17.30 -8.15
CA CYS A 73 20.63 18.39 -7.44
C CYS A 73 22.16 18.34 -7.57
N LEU A 74 22.80 19.48 -7.38
CA LEU A 74 24.24 19.62 -7.20
C LEU A 74 24.53 19.70 -5.70
N THR A 75 25.41 18.85 -5.19
CA THR A 75 25.84 18.84 -3.79
C THR A 75 27.34 19.09 -3.68
N GLY A 76 27.79 19.51 -2.51
CA GLY A 76 29.22 19.67 -2.22
C GLY A 76 29.54 19.52 -0.73
N LEU A 77 30.83 19.38 -0.42
CA LEU A 77 31.35 19.27 0.93
C LEU A 77 31.95 20.60 1.38
N PRO A 78 31.36 21.29 2.37
CA PRO A 78 31.92 22.51 2.93
C PRO A 78 33.24 22.27 3.68
N VAL A 79 34.19 23.16 3.45
CA VAL A 79 35.51 23.17 4.10
C VAL A 79 35.80 24.60 4.54
N PHE A 80 35.81 24.82 5.85
CA PHE A 80 35.94 26.13 6.47
C PHE A 80 37.40 26.46 6.79
N ASP A 81 37.76 27.73 6.67
CA ASP A 81 39.00 28.28 7.20
C ASP A 81 38.97 28.22 8.73
N ASP A 82 39.88 27.46 9.33
CA ASP A 82 39.97 27.28 10.78
C ASP A 82 40.86 28.32 11.46
N THR A 83 41.42 29.24 10.68
CA THR A 83 42.15 30.41 11.18
C THR A 83 41.27 31.66 11.31
N ASP A 84 40.04 31.63 10.78
CA ASP A 84 39.04 32.68 10.89
C ASP A 84 37.94 32.30 11.92
N ASP A 85 37.90 33.04 13.03
CA ASP A 85 36.90 32.85 14.08
C ASP A 85 35.45 32.97 13.55
N PHE A 86 35.21 33.81 12.54
CA PHE A 86 33.90 33.93 11.92
C PHE A 86 33.54 32.65 11.17
N ALA A 87 34.43 32.15 10.31
CA ALA A 87 34.25 30.88 9.60
C ALA A 87 34.03 29.70 10.56
N VAL A 88 34.80 29.61 11.65
CA VAL A 88 34.62 28.60 12.70
C VAL A 88 33.24 28.72 13.37
N SER A 89 32.76 29.95 13.60
CA SER A 89 31.42 30.15 14.17
C SER A 89 30.30 29.67 13.24
N ILE A 90 30.44 29.86 11.93
CA ILE A 90 29.47 29.39 10.93
C ILE A 90 29.55 27.87 10.80
N PHE A 91 30.75 27.28 10.79
CA PHE A 91 30.95 25.83 10.85
C PHE A 91 30.18 25.20 12.01
N ASN A 92 30.34 25.73 13.23
CA ASN A 92 29.65 25.21 14.41
C ASN A 92 28.11 25.28 14.27
N LYS A 93 27.59 26.35 13.66
CA LYS A 93 26.15 26.51 13.39
C LYS A 93 25.65 25.57 12.30
N LEU A 94 26.47 25.25 11.31
CA LEU A 94 26.15 24.27 10.28
C LEU A 94 26.11 22.86 10.89
N GLU A 95 27.14 22.49 11.66
CA GLU A 95 27.28 21.17 12.27
C GLU A 95 26.18 20.87 13.29
N ASN A 96 25.78 21.86 14.10
CA ASN A 96 24.71 21.69 15.08
C ASN A 96 23.29 21.82 14.47
N GLY A 97 23.18 22.11 13.17
CA GLY A 97 21.91 22.21 12.44
C GLY A 97 21.16 23.53 12.62
N THR A 98 21.78 24.55 13.23
CA THR A 98 21.22 25.91 13.27
C THR A 98 21.12 26.49 11.86
N LEU A 99 22.18 26.34 11.07
CA LEU A 99 22.21 26.65 9.64
C LEU A 99 22.13 25.34 8.85
N ARG A 100 21.28 25.32 7.82
CA ARG A 100 21.03 24.12 7.00
C ARG A 100 20.97 24.43 5.51
N MET A 101 21.19 25.70 5.14
CA MET A 101 20.79 26.25 3.86
C MET A 101 22.03 26.74 3.12
N ALA A 102 22.04 26.51 1.82
CA ALA A 102 23.11 26.97 0.93
C ALA A 102 22.52 27.52 -0.36
N SER A 103 23.37 28.17 -1.14
CA SER A 103 22.95 28.88 -2.32
C SER A 103 23.99 28.83 -3.42
N ALA A 104 23.54 28.60 -4.64
CA ALA A 104 24.38 28.73 -5.83
C ALA A 104 24.40 30.17 -6.30
N GLY A 105 25.59 30.74 -6.45
CA GLY A 105 25.83 31.95 -7.23
C GLY A 105 26.03 31.59 -8.69
N LEU A 106 25.04 31.88 -9.53
CA LEU A 106 25.05 31.53 -10.94
C LEU A 106 25.16 32.78 -11.82
N ILE A 107 25.99 32.69 -12.86
CA ILE A 107 25.94 33.62 -13.99
C ILE A 107 25.03 32.98 -15.06
N PRO A 108 23.87 33.57 -15.38
CA PRO A 108 23.02 33.05 -16.45
C PRO A 108 23.70 33.10 -17.81
N VAL A 109 23.61 32.02 -18.58
CA VAL A 109 24.14 31.95 -19.96
C VAL A 109 23.02 31.76 -20.97
N GLU A 110 22.06 30.89 -20.68
CA GLU A 110 20.98 30.55 -21.61
C GLU A 110 19.68 30.25 -20.86
N TRP A 111 18.60 30.89 -21.29
CA TRP A 111 17.23 30.67 -20.81
C TRP A 111 16.41 30.01 -21.92
N SER A 112 15.40 29.23 -21.53
CA SER A 112 14.51 28.54 -22.46
C SER A 112 13.06 28.56 -21.97
N ASP A 113 12.14 28.82 -22.90
CA ASP A 113 10.70 28.77 -22.73
C ASP A 113 10.05 27.48 -23.27
N ALA A 114 10.86 26.55 -23.78
CA ALA A 114 10.42 25.25 -24.30
C ALA A 114 9.45 24.53 -23.35
N GLU A 115 8.30 24.09 -23.87
CA GLU A 115 7.17 23.58 -23.10
C GLU A 115 7.54 22.36 -22.23
N GLU A 116 8.44 21.52 -22.72
CA GLU A 116 8.95 20.35 -22.01
C GLU A 116 9.87 20.67 -20.81
N LEU A 117 10.39 21.89 -20.73
CA LEU A 117 11.26 22.36 -19.66
C LEU A 117 10.53 23.19 -18.60
N ILE A 118 9.28 23.55 -18.84
CA ILE A 118 8.44 24.32 -17.92
C ILE A 118 7.68 23.38 -16.99
N VAL A 119 7.76 23.63 -15.68
CA VAL A 119 7.00 22.87 -14.67
C VAL A 119 5.79 23.63 -14.17
N GLN A 120 4.81 22.90 -13.62
CA GLN A 120 3.60 23.49 -13.07
C GLN A 120 3.93 24.57 -12.01
N GLY A 121 3.34 25.76 -12.17
CA GLY A 121 3.53 26.89 -11.26
C GLY A 121 4.70 27.81 -11.60
N GLN A 122 5.52 27.46 -12.59
CA GLN A 122 6.62 28.29 -13.09
C GLN A 122 6.08 29.51 -13.85
N ARG A 123 6.72 30.67 -13.66
CA ARG A 123 6.31 31.96 -14.23
C ARG A 123 7.35 32.55 -15.18
N SER A 124 8.59 32.13 -15.00
CA SER A 124 9.75 32.60 -15.73
C SER A 124 10.43 31.44 -16.46
N GLU A 125 11.20 31.74 -17.50
CA GLU A 125 11.90 30.75 -18.31
C GLU A 125 12.81 29.84 -17.46
N THR A 126 13.10 28.64 -17.96
CA THR A 126 14.03 27.72 -17.31
C THR A 126 15.45 28.14 -17.63
N LEU A 127 16.31 28.28 -16.61
CA LEU A 127 17.74 28.53 -16.79
C LEU A 127 18.41 27.22 -17.22
N VAL A 128 18.68 27.07 -18.51
CA VAL A 128 19.19 25.82 -19.09
C VAL A 128 20.71 25.75 -19.09
N ARG A 129 21.40 26.90 -19.13
CA ARG A 129 22.86 26.96 -18.97
C ARG A 129 23.28 28.12 -18.08
N SER A 130 24.23 27.86 -17.21
CA SER A 130 24.79 28.85 -16.30
C SER A 130 26.23 28.51 -15.91
N ILE A 131 26.95 29.47 -15.35
CA ILE A 131 28.30 29.25 -14.80
C ILE A 131 28.21 29.36 -13.27
N LEU A 132 28.79 28.41 -12.55
CA LEU A 132 28.90 28.50 -11.09
C LEU A 132 30.02 29.47 -10.73
N GLU A 133 29.67 30.61 -10.13
CA GLU A 133 30.60 31.63 -9.66
C GLU A 133 31.04 31.34 -8.22
N GLU A 134 30.09 31.09 -7.33
CA GLU A 134 30.34 30.91 -5.91
C GLU A 134 29.30 29.99 -5.26
N VAL A 135 29.62 29.48 -4.07
CA VAL A 135 28.65 28.80 -3.20
C VAL A 135 28.57 29.55 -1.88
N SER A 136 27.36 29.85 -1.41
CA SER A 136 27.17 30.59 -0.17
C SER A 136 26.44 29.76 0.88
N ILE A 137 26.86 29.88 2.14
CA ILE A 137 26.00 29.50 3.27
C ILE A 137 25.02 30.66 3.51
N VAL A 138 23.74 30.31 3.63
CA VAL A 138 22.64 31.27 3.81
C VAL A 138 21.77 30.88 5.00
N ASP A 139 20.97 31.83 5.50
CA ASP A 139 20.07 31.66 6.65
C ASP A 139 18.67 31.29 6.18
N ILE A 140 18.25 31.84 5.05
CA ILE A 140 16.95 31.62 4.42
C ILE A 140 17.13 31.16 2.98
N GLY A 141 16.55 30.00 2.67
CA GLY A 141 16.44 29.44 1.33
C GLY A 141 15.48 30.21 0.39
N ALA A 142 15.60 29.98 -0.91
CA ALA A 142 14.66 30.33 -1.95
C ALA A 142 13.69 29.21 -2.32
N ASP A 143 13.90 27.96 -1.87
CA ASP A 143 12.96 26.86 -2.06
C ASP A 143 12.67 26.10 -0.74
N ASN A 144 11.70 25.18 -0.80
CA ASN A 144 11.30 24.35 0.35
C ASN A 144 12.38 23.33 0.77
N ASN A 145 13.42 23.14 -0.05
CA ASN A 145 14.55 22.25 0.21
C ASN A 145 15.78 22.99 0.70
N ALA A 146 15.59 24.21 1.21
CA ALA A 146 16.61 25.00 1.87
C ALA A 146 17.63 25.66 0.93
N LEU A 147 17.29 25.90 -0.34
CA LEU A 147 18.23 26.37 -1.35
C LEU A 147 17.91 27.77 -1.82
N THR A 148 18.88 28.67 -1.79
CA THR A 148 18.78 29.97 -2.49
C THR A 148 19.49 29.90 -3.84
N ILE A 149 19.10 30.76 -4.77
CA ILE A 149 19.88 31.04 -5.97
C ILE A 149 20.16 32.54 -5.94
N ALA A 150 21.40 32.92 -6.17
CA ALA A 150 21.76 34.29 -6.52
C ALA A 150 22.20 34.33 -7.97
N LEU A 151 21.72 35.33 -8.71
CA LEU A 151 22.17 35.58 -10.08
C LEU A 151 23.20 36.70 -10.10
N TYR A 152 24.17 36.59 -11.01
CA TYR A 152 25.18 37.60 -11.27
C TYR A 152 25.11 38.03 -12.74
N ASP A 153 25.40 39.30 -13.00
CA ASP A 153 25.53 39.82 -14.38
C ASP A 153 26.90 39.47 -14.98
N GLU A 154 27.10 39.80 -16.26
CA GLU A 154 28.38 39.59 -16.98
C GLU A 154 29.56 40.34 -16.35
N ASN A 155 29.31 41.36 -15.52
CA ASN A 155 30.32 42.12 -14.79
C ASN A 155 30.52 41.58 -13.35
N HIS A 156 29.96 40.42 -13.03
CA HIS A 156 30.01 39.79 -11.71
C HIS A 156 29.35 40.60 -10.59
N ASN A 157 28.40 41.48 -10.90
CA ASN A 157 27.58 42.15 -9.91
C ASN A 157 26.34 41.31 -9.57
N ARG A 158 25.99 41.26 -8.29
CA ARG A 158 24.81 40.52 -7.83
C ARG A 158 23.54 41.21 -8.31
N ILE A 159 22.66 40.44 -8.92
CA ILE A 159 21.32 40.86 -9.30
C ILE A 159 20.41 40.70 -8.08
N GLU A 160 19.66 41.75 -7.76
CA GLU A 160 18.66 41.70 -6.70
C GLU A 160 17.42 40.97 -7.22
N LEU A 161 17.15 39.79 -6.69
CA LEU A 161 16.00 38.97 -7.08
C LEU A 161 14.80 39.35 -6.20
N SER A 162 13.71 39.77 -6.83
CA SER A 162 12.45 40.09 -6.18
C SER A 162 11.38 39.05 -6.53
N SER A 163 10.49 38.77 -5.58
CA SER A 163 9.34 37.89 -5.82
C SER A 163 8.22 38.59 -6.59
N SER A 164 8.31 39.91 -6.76
CA SER A 164 7.52 40.67 -7.73
C SER A 164 8.09 40.42 -9.11
N ASN A 165 7.26 40.22 -10.13
CA ASN A 165 7.65 39.95 -11.52
C ASN A 165 8.35 41.16 -12.21
N THR A 166 9.29 41.81 -11.54
CA THR A 166 9.92 43.08 -11.93
C THR A 166 11.40 42.94 -12.24
N ASP A 167 11.97 41.74 -12.08
CA ASP A 167 13.39 41.48 -12.33
C ASP A 167 13.64 41.41 -13.84
N THR A 168 14.32 42.43 -14.39
CA THR A 168 14.63 42.53 -15.83
C THR A 168 15.56 41.44 -16.35
N VAL A 169 16.24 40.71 -15.46
CA VAL A 169 17.24 39.69 -15.83
C VAL A 169 16.65 38.27 -15.89
N ILE A 170 15.47 38.06 -15.30
CA ILE A 170 14.77 36.78 -15.38
C ILE A 170 13.71 36.93 -16.47
N PRO A 171 13.87 36.31 -17.65
CA PRO A 171 12.86 36.37 -18.69
C PRO A 171 11.57 35.74 -18.16
N LEU A 172 10.50 36.53 -18.13
CA LEU A 172 9.16 35.98 -17.89
C LEU A 172 8.81 35.09 -19.07
N ILE A 173 8.17 33.96 -18.82
CA ILE A 173 7.57 33.17 -19.90
C ILE A 173 6.65 34.14 -20.63
N GLN A 174 6.98 34.46 -21.88
CA GLN A 174 6.10 35.24 -22.71
C GLN A 174 4.86 34.39 -22.94
N SER A 175 3.85 34.60 -22.09
CA SER A 175 2.48 34.34 -22.49
C SER A 175 2.33 35.16 -23.75
N ASN A 176 2.32 34.52 -24.93
CA ASN A 176 2.09 35.20 -26.19
C ASN A 176 0.91 36.15 -25.97
N SER A 177 1.18 37.44 -25.79
CA SER A 177 0.14 38.45 -25.56
C SER A 177 -0.58 38.79 -26.88
N ASN A 178 -0.35 37.97 -27.90
CA ASN A 178 -1.21 37.75 -29.05
C ASN A 178 -2.07 36.48 -28.90
N ILE A 179 -2.45 36.10 -27.67
CA ILE A 179 -3.77 35.52 -27.51
C ILE A 179 -4.73 36.65 -27.92
N ILE A 180 -5.10 36.66 -29.21
CA ILE A 180 -6.51 36.88 -29.54
C ILE A 180 -7.19 35.97 -28.54
N MET A 181 -7.79 36.54 -27.49
CA MET A 181 -8.77 35.78 -26.73
C MET A 181 -9.78 35.41 -27.81
N SER A 182 -9.66 34.20 -28.35
CA SER A 182 -10.81 33.51 -28.87
C SER A 182 -11.70 33.48 -27.65
N LYS A 183 -12.59 34.46 -27.55
CA LYS A 183 -13.69 34.45 -26.63
C LYS A 183 -14.29 33.06 -26.87
N ILE A 184 -14.03 32.13 -25.95
CA ILE A 184 -14.67 30.83 -26.02
C ILE A 184 -16.09 31.17 -25.65
N GLU A 185 -16.87 31.54 -26.66
CA GLU A 185 -18.30 31.70 -26.51
C GLU A 185 -18.81 30.32 -26.21
N LEU A 186 -19.06 30.08 -24.92
CA LEU A 186 -19.76 28.91 -24.46
C LEU A 186 -21.19 29.08 -24.94
N THR A 187 -21.46 28.59 -26.14
CA THR A 187 -22.81 28.58 -26.68
C THR A 187 -23.70 27.75 -25.76
N ALA A 188 -24.97 28.12 -25.65
CA ALA A 188 -26.00 27.35 -24.94
C ALA A 188 -25.92 25.85 -25.24
N ALA A 189 -25.65 25.48 -26.51
CA ALA A 189 -25.48 24.10 -26.94
C ALA A 189 -24.25 23.39 -26.32
N LYS A 190 -23.10 24.07 -26.18
CA LYS A 190 -21.91 23.51 -25.53
C LYS A 190 -22.07 23.43 -24.01
N ALA A 191 -22.71 24.43 -23.41
CA ALA A 191 -23.06 24.43 -21.99
C ALA A 191 -24.03 23.28 -21.66
N ALA A 192 -25.07 23.09 -22.48
CA ALA A 192 -26.00 21.98 -22.38
C ALA A 192 -25.29 20.63 -22.50
N SER A 193 -24.38 20.47 -23.46
CA SER A 193 -23.61 19.22 -23.62
C SER A 193 -22.73 18.90 -22.40
N LEU A 194 -22.10 19.89 -21.77
CA LEU A 194 -21.29 19.69 -20.56
C LEU A 194 -22.15 19.32 -19.35
N LEU A 195 -23.38 19.82 -19.30
CA LEU A 195 -24.35 19.56 -18.23
C LEU A 195 -25.28 18.36 -18.53
N GLY A 196 -24.91 17.50 -19.48
CA GLY A 196 -25.63 16.26 -19.76
C GLY A 196 -26.94 16.44 -20.55
N GLY A 197 -27.02 17.46 -21.41
CA GLY A 197 -28.15 17.70 -22.31
C GLY A 197 -29.26 18.59 -21.73
N LYS A 198 -29.02 19.29 -20.62
CA LYS A 198 -29.98 20.25 -20.05
C LYS A 198 -30.04 21.52 -20.90
N GLU A 199 -31.24 22.00 -21.22
CA GLU A 199 -31.40 23.29 -21.89
C GLU A 199 -30.94 24.43 -20.97
N ILE A 200 -30.00 25.23 -21.47
CA ILE A 200 -29.40 26.36 -20.77
C ILE A 200 -29.62 27.57 -21.67
N GLU A 201 -30.56 28.44 -21.30
CA GLU A 201 -30.91 29.62 -22.10
C GLU A 201 -30.22 30.88 -21.58
N THR A 202 -29.85 30.91 -20.29
CA THR A 202 -29.21 32.06 -19.64
C THR A 202 -27.96 31.68 -18.82
N ALA A 203 -27.10 32.66 -18.56
CA ALA A 203 -25.90 32.47 -17.73
C ALA A 203 -26.25 32.11 -16.28
N ASP A 204 -27.32 32.68 -15.73
CA ASP A 204 -27.76 32.40 -14.36
C ASP A 204 -28.27 30.94 -14.21
N GLN A 205 -28.93 30.41 -15.24
CA GLN A 205 -29.33 29.00 -15.28
C GLN A 205 -28.12 28.07 -15.30
N PHE A 206 -27.06 28.44 -16.03
CA PHE A 206 -25.80 27.70 -16.07
C PHE A 206 -25.12 27.65 -14.70
N GLU A 207 -24.99 28.80 -14.04
CA GLU A 207 -24.37 28.87 -12.70
C GLU A 207 -25.16 28.06 -11.67
N THR A 208 -26.49 28.15 -11.71
CA THR A 208 -27.37 27.39 -10.82
C THR A 208 -27.23 25.88 -11.03
N GLU A 209 -27.15 25.43 -12.28
CA GLU A 209 -27.00 24.01 -12.61
C GLU A 209 -25.61 23.46 -12.24
N ILE A 210 -24.54 24.24 -12.45
CA ILE A 210 -23.19 23.87 -12.00
C ILE A 210 -23.16 23.74 -10.47
N LEU A 211 -23.74 24.70 -9.75
CA LEU A 211 -23.83 24.62 -8.28
C LEU A 211 -24.64 23.40 -7.84
N GLY A 212 -25.74 23.09 -8.52
CA GLY A 212 -26.53 21.88 -8.30
C GLY A 212 -25.75 20.59 -8.53
N MET A 213 -24.96 20.50 -9.61
CA MET A 213 -24.09 19.34 -9.88
C MET A 213 -22.99 19.18 -8.83
N VAL A 214 -22.38 20.28 -8.38
CA VAL A 214 -21.36 20.24 -7.31
C VAL A 214 -21.97 19.76 -6.00
N GLN A 215 -23.16 20.24 -5.64
CA GLN A 215 -23.90 19.75 -4.47
C GLN A 215 -24.32 18.29 -4.60
N LEU A 216 -24.77 17.87 -5.78
CA LEU A 216 -25.13 16.48 -6.05
C LEU A 216 -23.91 15.56 -5.93
N ALA A 217 -22.76 15.94 -6.51
CA ALA A 217 -21.52 15.19 -6.39
C ALA A 217 -21.06 15.07 -4.93
N ALA A 218 -21.18 16.14 -4.15
CA ALA A 218 -20.88 16.11 -2.71
C ALA A 218 -21.80 15.17 -1.94
N SER A 219 -23.11 15.18 -2.24
CA SER A 219 -24.07 14.28 -1.59
C SER A 219 -23.90 12.81 -2.01
N GLN A 220 -23.60 12.54 -3.28
CA GLN A 220 -23.27 11.21 -3.79
C GLN A 220 -22.02 10.64 -3.14
N LYS A 221 -20.98 11.48 -2.94
CA LYS A 221 -19.78 11.06 -2.21
C LYS A 221 -20.12 10.56 -0.81
N THR A 222 -20.90 11.33 -0.05
CA THR A 222 -21.35 10.94 1.30
C THR A 222 -22.19 9.65 1.28
N GLN A 223 -23.07 9.47 0.29
CA GLN A 223 -23.86 8.24 0.15
C GLN A 223 -22.99 7.03 -0.20
N ILE A 224 -22.01 7.18 -1.08
CA ILE A 224 -21.08 6.10 -1.45
C ILE A 224 -20.25 5.69 -0.24
N GLU A 225 -19.76 6.63 0.57
CA GLU A 225 -19.04 6.34 1.81
C GLU A 225 -19.94 5.58 2.81
N ALA A 226 -21.19 6.01 2.97
CA ALA A 226 -22.16 5.33 3.83
C ALA A 226 -22.50 3.90 3.36
N LEU A 227 -22.82 3.72 2.07
CA LEU A 227 -23.11 2.42 1.47
C LEU A 227 -21.92 1.47 1.53
N THR A 228 -20.70 1.99 1.33
CA THR A 228 -19.47 1.20 1.43
C THR A 228 -19.27 0.68 2.86
N ARG A 229 -19.52 1.54 3.85
CA ARG A 229 -19.47 1.16 5.27
C ARG A 229 -20.54 0.10 5.60
N GLU A 230 -21.79 0.33 5.20
CA GLU A 230 -22.88 -0.62 5.46
C GLU A 230 -22.62 -1.99 4.82
N LYS A 231 -22.09 -2.01 3.59
CA LYS A 231 -21.69 -3.24 2.91
C LYS A 231 -20.61 -4.01 3.69
N SER A 232 -19.60 -3.32 4.21
CA SER A 232 -18.56 -3.94 5.03
C SER A 232 -19.10 -4.51 6.35
N GLU A 233 -20.03 -3.79 7.00
CA GLU A 233 -20.68 -4.25 8.23
C GLU A 233 -21.57 -5.47 7.97
N MET A 234 -22.32 -5.48 6.86
CA MET A 234 -23.18 -6.59 6.46
C MET A 234 -22.38 -7.84 6.09
N GLN A 235 -21.26 -7.68 5.38
CA GLN A 235 -20.35 -8.79 5.07
C GLN A 235 -19.79 -9.43 6.34
N THR A 236 -19.36 -8.62 7.30
CA THR A 236 -18.86 -9.12 8.60
C THR A 236 -19.94 -9.89 9.37
N LYS A 237 -21.19 -9.40 9.36
CA LYS A 237 -22.32 -10.10 9.99
C LYS A 237 -22.60 -11.45 9.33
N MET A 238 -22.57 -11.49 7.99
CA MET A 238 -22.82 -12.71 7.22
C MET A 238 -21.74 -13.77 7.49
N GLU A 239 -20.46 -13.39 7.47
CA GLU A 239 -19.34 -14.30 7.80
C GLU A 239 -19.44 -14.84 9.24
N ASN A 240 -19.83 -13.99 10.20
CA ASN A 240 -20.05 -14.44 11.58
C ASN A 240 -21.25 -15.39 11.70
N GLN A 241 -22.34 -15.12 10.98
CA GLN A 241 -23.52 -15.98 10.99
C GLN A 241 -23.23 -17.34 10.36
N GLU A 242 -22.46 -17.40 9.26
CA GLU A 242 -22.00 -18.64 8.65
C GLU A 242 -21.13 -19.46 9.60
N LYS A 243 -20.20 -18.82 10.32
CA LYS A 243 -19.39 -19.49 11.36
C LYS A 243 -20.25 -20.06 12.49
N ILE A 244 -21.23 -19.30 12.97
CA ILE A 244 -22.15 -19.77 14.03
C ILE A 244 -22.96 -20.97 13.54
N GLN A 245 -23.49 -20.93 12.31
CA GLN A 245 -24.24 -22.04 11.73
C GLN A 245 -23.37 -23.28 11.52
N LEU A 246 -22.14 -23.11 11.03
CA LEU A 246 -21.20 -24.21 10.86
C LEU A 246 -20.84 -24.84 12.21
N HIS A 247 -20.56 -24.03 13.23
CA HIS A 247 -20.29 -24.52 14.58
C HIS A 247 -21.48 -25.31 15.16
N ALA A 248 -22.71 -24.83 14.98
CA ALA A 248 -23.91 -25.53 15.43
C ALA A 248 -24.11 -26.88 14.72
N LYS A 249 -23.82 -26.95 13.41
CA LYS A 249 -23.84 -28.21 12.65
C LYS A 249 -22.78 -29.20 13.15
N ILE A 250 -21.55 -28.72 13.38
CA ILE A 250 -20.45 -29.53 13.92
C ILE A 250 -20.81 -30.11 15.29
N GLU A 251 -21.30 -29.29 16.21
CA GLU A 251 -21.71 -29.74 17.54
C GLU A 251 -22.80 -30.81 17.46
N THR A 252 -23.80 -30.61 16.60
CA THR A 252 -24.89 -31.58 16.41
C THR A 252 -24.37 -32.90 15.85
N LEU A 253 -23.50 -32.86 14.85
CA LEU A 253 -22.91 -34.05 14.22
C LEU A 253 -22.06 -34.84 15.22
N VAL A 254 -21.15 -34.16 15.94
CA VAL A 254 -20.25 -34.83 16.89
C VAL A 254 -21.03 -35.34 18.10
N GLN A 255 -21.99 -34.58 18.62
CA GLN A 255 -22.83 -35.04 19.72
C GLN A 255 -23.65 -36.28 19.34
N GLY A 256 -24.24 -36.30 18.14
CA GLY A 256 -24.95 -37.48 17.65
C GLY A 256 -24.05 -38.72 17.51
N ALA A 257 -22.77 -38.52 17.17
CA ALA A 257 -21.78 -39.61 17.12
C ALA A 257 -21.40 -40.14 18.51
N VAL A 258 -21.31 -39.27 19.53
CA VAL A 258 -21.14 -39.66 20.94
C VAL A 258 -22.36 -40.45 21.42
N ASP A 259 -23.58 -39.95 21.18
CA ASP A 259 -24.83 -40.58 21.61
C ASP A 259 -25.02 -41.95 20.94
N SER A 260 -24.61 -42.06 19.67
CA SER A 260 -24.59 -43.33 18.91
C SER A 260 -23.43 -44.25 19.28
N ARG A 261 -22.57 -43.85 20.24
CA ARG A 261 -21.37 -44.59 20.70
C ARG A 261 -20.41 -44.97 19.58
N LYS A 262 -20.33 -44.13 18.54
CA LYS A 262 -19.35 -44.26 17.45
C LYS A 262 -17.98 -43.71 17.84
N ILE A 263 -17.96 -42.79 18.80
CA ILE A 263 -16.80 -42.16 19.43
C ILE A 263 -17.04 -42.02 20.94
N THR A 264 -15.99 -41.82 21.73
CA THR A 264 -16.09 -41.57 23.18
C THR A 264 -16.26 -40.08 23.49
N ALA A 265 -16.69 -39.75 24.71
CA ALA A 265 -16.82 -38.36 25.15
C ALA A 265 -15.47 -37.61 25.15
N ASP A 266 -14.37 -38.31 25.43
CA ASP A 266 -13.02 -37.74 25.45
C ASP A 266 -12.51 -37.40 24.03
N GLU A 267 -13.02 -38.08 23.01
CA GLU A 267 -12.69 -37.82 21.61
C GLU A 267 -13.49 -36.64 21.02
N LYS A 268 -14.55 -36.17 21.70
CA LYS A 268 -15.42 -35.07 21.23
C LYS A 268 -14.62 -33.81 20.83
N PRO A 269 -13.69 -33.27 21.65
CA PRO A 269 -12.96 -32.05 21.30
C PRO A 269 -12.10 -32.19 20.05
N LEU A 270 -11.51 -33.38 19.83
CA LEU A 270 -10.69 -33.66 18.65
C LEU A 270 -11.55 -33.64 17.37
N TYR A 271 -12.70 -34.29 17.38
CA TYR A 271 -13.57 -34.33 16.20
C TYR A 271 -14.28 -33.00 15.92
N VAL A 272 -14.56 -32.18 16.94
CA VAL A 272 -15.02 -30.79 16.74
C VAL A 272 -13.96 -29.98 15.99
N ALA A 273 -12.69 -30.07 16.40
CA ALA A 273 -11.59 -29.37 15.73
C ALA A 273 -11.33 -29.86 14.30
N LEU A 274 -11.51 -31.15 14.03
CA LEU A 274 -11.39 -31.72 12.68
C LEU A 274 -12.55 -31.31 11.78
N ALA A 275 -13.79 -31.37 12.28
CA ALA A 275 -14.98 -30.98 11.50
C ALA A 275 -15.03 -29.48 11.20
N ALA A 276 -14.37 -28.65 12.02
CA ALA A 276 -14.15 -27.23 11.72
C ALA A 276 -13.24 -26.98 10.51
N LYS A 277 -12.40 -27.96 10.13
CA LYS A 277 -11.52 -27.89 8.96
C LYS A 277 -12.12 -28.59 7.74
N ASP A 278 -12.78 -29.73 7.95
CA ASP A 278 -13.40 -30.53 6.89
C ASP A 278 -14.62 -31.29 7.45
N TYR A 279 -15.78 -30.66 7.36
CA TYR A 279 -17.04 -31.20 7.86
C TYR A 279 -17.46 -32.49 7.11
N GLU A 280 -17.36 -32.50 5.77
CA GLU A 280 -17.84 -33.62 4.95
C GLU A 280 -17.06 -34.91 5.21
N SER A 281 -15.74 -34.80 5.36
CA SER A 281 -14.91 -35.97 5.68
C SER A 281 -15.27 -36.57 7.03
N VAL A 282 -15.50 -35.73 8.05
CA VAL A 282 -15.90 -36.20 9.39
C VAL A 282 -17.30 -36.83 9.37
N GLU A 283 -18.24 -36.27 8.62
CA GLU A 283 -19.58 -36.85 8.44
C GLU A 283 -19.51 -38.25 7.80
N LYS A 284 -18.68 -38.45 6.78
CA LYS A 284 -18.44 -39.76 6.16
C LYS A 284 -17.77 -40.76 7.11
N ILE A 285 -16.80 -40.29 7.90
CA ILE A 285 -16.14 -41.13 8.93
C ILE A 285 -17.17 -41.62 9.95
N PHE A 286 -18.06 -40.75 10.44
CA PHE A 286 -19.13 -41.16 11.34
C PHE A 286 -20.17 -42.04 10.65
N GLY A 287 -20.46 -41.83 9.37
CA GLY A 287 -21.36 -42.69 8.59
C GLY A 287 -20.87 -44.14 8.49
N SER A 288 -19.56 -44.34 8.38
CA SER A 288 -18.94 -45.67 8.22
C SER A 288 -18.64 -46.40 9.54
N LYS A 289 -18.60 -45.69 10.68
CA LYS A 289 -18.38 -46.30 12.00
C LYS A 289 -19.66 -46.97 12.54
N SER A 290 -19.56 -48.22 12.96
CA SER A 290 -20.56 -48.87 13.81
C SER A 290 -20.37 -48.45 15.28
N GLY A 291 -21.48 -48.28 16.00
CA GLY A 291 -21.45 -47.96 17.42
C GLY A 291 -21.04 -49.16 18.27
N ALA A 292 -20.43 -48.92 19.43
CA ALA A 292 -20.09 -49.99 20.37
C ALA A 292 -21.35 -50.73 20.86
N SER A 293 -21.31 -52.07 20.82
CA SER A 293 -22.41 -52.94 21.27
C SER A 293 -22.76 -52.67 22.74
N THR A 294 -24.06 -52.62 23.08
CA THR A 294 -24.51 -52.58 24.48
C THR A 294 -24.25 -53.91 25.17
N VAL A 295 -24.10 -53.88 26.50
CA VAL A 295 -24.14 -55.10 27.34
C VAL A 295 -25.41 -55.91 27.06
N GLN A 296 -26.54 -55.25 26.82
CA GLN A 296 -27.80 -55.90 26.43
C GLN A 296 -27.70 -56.66 25.10
N SER A 297 -27.14 -56.04 24.05
CA SER A 297 -26.95 -56.68 22.74
C SER A 297 -25.97 -57.84 22.81
N GLN A 298 -24.92 -57.72 23.62
CA GLN A 298 -23.98 -58.82 23.86
C GLN A 298 -24.64 -59.98 24.62
N LEU A 299 -25.56 -59.69 25.57
CA LEU A 299 -26.34 -60.70 26.26
C LEU A 299 -27.34 -61.40 25.34
N GLU A 300 -27.96 -60.68 24.41
CA GLU A 300 -28.88 -61.23 23.42
C GLU A 300 -28.14 -62.06 22.36
N ASP A 301 -26.97 -61.64 21.91
CA ASP A 301 -26.09 -62.42 21.03
C ASP A 301 -25.59 -63.69 21.71
N ALA A 302 -25.23 -63.62 23.00
CA ALA A 302 -24.84 -64.79 23.78
C ALA A 302 -26.00 -65.78 23.94
N LYS A 303 -27.21 -65.31 24.27
CA LYS A 303 -28.42 -66.15 24.35
C LYS A 303 -28.82 -66.76 23.01
N SER A 304 -28.59 -66.04 21.91
CA SER A 304 -28.89 -66.53 20.57
C SER A 304 -27.91 -67.60 20.12
N LYS A 305 -26.61 -67.45 20.46
CA LYS A 305 -25.59 -68.49 20.23
C LYS A 305 -25.87 -69.77 21.03
N ASP A 306 -26.22 -69.66 22.31
CA ASP A 306 -26.57 -70.83 23.14
C ASP A 306 -27.80 -71.56 22.61
N LYS A 307 -28.87 -70.82 22.21
CA LYS A 307 -30.06 -71.42 21.60
C LYS A 307 -29.77 -72.13 20.28
N ASN A 308 -28.90 -71.56 19.45
CA ASN A 308 -28.52 -72.16 18.17
C ASN A 308 -27.69 -73.44 18.38
N ILE A 309 -26.74 -73.44 19.33
CA ILE A 309 -25.97 -74.64 19.69
C ILE A 309 -26.89 -75.76 20.18
N GLU A 310 -27.88 -75.45 21.03
CA GLU A 310 -28.87 -76.42 21.51
C GLU A 310 -29.75 -76.96 20.36
N LEU A 311 -30.18 -76.11 19.43
CA LEU A 311 -30.95 -76.52 18.24
C LEU A 311 -30.15 -77.44 17.31
N TYR A 312 -28.88 -77.14 17.05
CA TYR A 312 -28.03 -77.90 16.11
C TYR A 312 -27.53 -79.24 16.68
N SER A 313 -27.64 -79.43 17.99
CA SER A 313 -27.31 -80.69 18.67
C SER A 313 -28.41 -81.76 18.58
N LYS A 314 -29.62 -81.37 18.17
CA LYS A 314 -30.78 -82.29 18.05
C LYS A 314 -30.76 -83.03 16.71
N SER A 315 -31.25 -84.27 16.74
CA SER A 315 -31.43 -85.08 15.52
C SER A 315 -32.60 -84.57 14.66
N TYR A 316 -32.65 -85.01 13.39
CA TYR A 316 -33.70 -84.61 12.45
C TYR A 316 -35.12 -84.86 12.99
N ASP A 317 -35.36 -86.05 13.57
CA ASP A 317 -36.68 -86.42 14.10
C ASP A 317 -37.07 -85.53 15.27
N GLN A 318 -36.13 -85.23 16.16
CA GLN A 318 -36.37 -84.35 17.31
C GLN A 318 -36.69 -82.92 16.90
N LEU A 319 -36.04 -82.41 15.84
CA LEU A 319 -36.33 -81.09 15.29
C LEU A 319 -37.65 -81.04 14.52
N PHE A 320 -38.03 -82.15 13.88
CA PHE A 320 -39.31 -82.29 13.21
C PHE A 320 -40.46 -82.34 14.22
N GLU A 321 -40.33 -83.15 15.27
CA GLU A 321 -41.33 -83.28 16.34
C GLU A 321 -41.48 -81.99 17.16
N SER A 322 -40.39 -81.25 17.39
CA SER A 322 -40.45 -79.96 18.09
C SER A 322 -40.92 -78.79 17.21
N GLY A 323 -41.10 -79.01 15.90
CA GLY A 323 -41.47 -77.97 14.94
C GLY A 323 -40.37 -76.92 14.69
N ASP A 324 -39.12 -77.19 15.12
CA ASP A 324 -37.99 -76.26 14.97
C ASP A 324 -37.19 -76.49 13.69
N LEU A 325 -37.50 -77.53 12.93
CA LEU A 325 -36.81 -77.88 11.69
C LEU A 325 -36.85 -76.76 10.64
N GLU A 326 -38.00 -76.09 10.48
CA GLU A 326 -38.13 -74.95 9.56
C GLU A 326 -37.25 -73.77 9.98
N LYS A 327 -37.10 -73.55 11.30
CA LYS A 327 -36.24 -72.49 11.83
C LYS A 327 -34.77 -72.76 11.55
N VAL A 328 -34.32 -74.00 11.71
CA VAL A 328 -32.93 -74.41 11.37
C VAL A 328 -32.69 -74.26 9.87
N LYS A 329 -33.66 -74.66 9.02
CA LYS A 329 -33.58 -74.52 7.56
C LYS A 329 -33.42 -73.07 7.10
N LEU A 330 -34.09 -72.13 7.76
CA LEU A 330 -34.03 -70.69 7.44
C LEU A 330 -32.81 -69.99 8.05
N SER A 331 -32.42 -70.34 9.28
CA SER A 331 -31.36 -69.63 10.02
C SER A 331 -29.95 -70.19 9.79
N ALA A 332 -29.81 -71.48 9.50
CA ALA A 332 -28.53 -72.14 9.24
C ALA A 332 -28.69 -73.30 8.22
N PRO A 333 -28.74 -72.97 6.92
CA PRO A 333 -28.98 -73.96 5.85
C PRO A 333 -27.94 -75.08 5.79
N ASP A 334 -26.67 -74.78 6.09
CA ASP A 334 -25.58 -75.75 6.07
C ASP A 334 -25.74 -76.82 7.17
N GLU A 335 -26.18 -76.39 8.35
CA GLU A 335 -26.39 -77.27 9.49
C GLU A 335 -27.67 -78.11 9.31
N TYR A 336 -28.72 -77.52 8.73
CA TYR A 336 -29.88 -78.27 8.25
C TYR A 336 -29.47 -79.36 7.25
N ALA A 337 -28.58 -79.05 6.30
CA ALA A 337 -28.11 -80.02 5.32
C ALA A 337 -27.32 -81.16 5.96
N ARG A 338 -26.49 -80.87 6.98
CA ARG A 338 -25.80 -81.90 7.78
C ARG A 338 -26.80 -82.83 8.47
N ILE A 339 -27.78 -82.28 9.20
CA ILE A 339 -28.77 -83.04 9.96
C ILE A 339 -29.69 -83.85 9.02
N PHE A 340 -30.08 -83.29 7.87
CA PHE A 340 -30.89 -83.96 6.86
C PHE A 340 -30.12 -85.13 6.21
N LYS A 341 -28.84 -84.91 5.86
CA LYS A 341 -27.97 -85.93 5.26
C LYS A 341 -27.70 -87.07 6.24
N ASP A 342 -27.51 -86.79 7.52
CA ASP A 342 -27.33 -87.81 8.56
C ASP A 342 -28.55 -88.75 8.65
N LYS A 343 -29.76 -88.21 8.48
CA LYS A 343 -31.00 -88.99 8.56
C LYS A 343 -31.34 -89.76 7.28
N PHE A 344 -31.28 -89.11 6.12
CA PHE A 344 -31.77 -89.69 4.86
C PHE A 344 -30.67 -90.18 3.93
N ASN A 345 -29.41 -89.98 4.31
CA ASN A 345 -28.22 -90.33 3.53
C ASN A 345 -28.22 -89.73 2.09
N VAL A 346 -28.97 -88.65 1.91
CA VAL A 346 -29.09 -87.87 0.67
C VAL A 346 -29.08 -86.38 1.01
N GLU A 347 -28.60 -85.56 0.10
CA GLU A 347 -28.59 -84.11 0.30
C GLU A 347 -29.99 -83.52 0.08
N PRO A 348 -30.40 -82.52 0.89
CA PRO A 348 -31.68 -81.86 0.69
C PRO A 348 -31.67 -81.12 -0.66
N LYS A 349 -32.78 -81.20 -1.41
CA LYS A 349 -32.95 -80.39 -2.61
C LYS A 349 -33.02 -78.92 -2.21
N LYS A 350 -32.21 -78.09 -2.87
CA LYS A 350 -32.17 -76.64 -2.67
C LYS A 350 -33.54 -75.99 -2.89
#